data_AF-A0A535RWY8-F1
#
_entry.id   AF-A0A535RWY8-F1
#
_cell.length_a   1.000
_cell.length_b   1.000
_cell.length_c   1.000
_cell.angle_alpha   90.00
_cell.angle_beta   90.00
_cell.angle_gamma   90.00
#
_symmetry.space_group_name_H-M   'P 1'
#
loop_
_entity.id
_entity.type
_entity.pdbx_description
1 polymer ?
#
loop_
_entity_poly.entity_id
_entity_poly.type
_entity_poly.pdbx_seq_one_letter_code
_entity_poly.pdbx_strand_id
1 'polypeptide(L)'
;DGMRTSLGGDVAPGTSRTIALAVQTPNRAGAYTLAVDLVQEGVTWFSQAGAEPAYSAWQITTGYAASYGASTMAASAVSGASVSASLTLTNSGQRAWPIGGPNPVRLSYHVYDSAGRLVVWDGERGLLSQDVAPGATANATITVRVPTTTGGYGIGWDLVQEGVGWFSDFGVVIRKDVVIVAPGVTFYGKGWGHGVGMSQWGAQGWAQGAAGAKKTGEEIIAFYYPGTQLSPASPSLSTIRVQLSAPSDGCIARTITTISQQRSAGGMRVWNEATGATIATASGSMTWAPQQTVRIWIDNDNILHVMDEWAAKQLVAVSGPIRVTPLDATQPITVDQKGSRAYRGDLRFAVASANALSVVNLVGIDDYAKGAVPAEMPTGFGWEYEAFKAQAYAAKTYAANMAVAHSAQPFDVADDTSDQCYGGASKETALTTQAVVATAGRIITYNGQPIRAYYSSSNGGATERDGCVFDLVPSASGAIACNPSQPYLLVVTDPADPAASDSRGPNPHRSWNVSVTAQDIVDAVRERTGTDIGTFVSLDLSNRAGSGRVVSARVQGSRATVELTGPSLLRAGLGLKSTRVYLSPF
;
A
#
# COMPACT_ATOMS: atom_id res chain seq x y z
N ASP A 1 -8.54 54.81 39.51
CA ASP A 1 -9.85 55.01 38.88
C ASP A 1 -9.87 54.48 37.46
N GLY A 2 -11.05 54.15 36.93
CA GLY A 2 -11.22 53.75 35.53
C GLY A 2 -11.13 54.91 34.53
N MET A 3 -11.18 54.58 33.24
CA MET A 3 -11.20 55.57 32.15
C MET A 3 -12.34 56.58 32.32
N ARG A 4 -12.04 57.87 32.10
CA ARG A 4 -13.06 58.93 32.05
C ARG A 4 -13.80 58.89 30.72
N THR A 5 -15.12 58.98 30.78
CA THR A 5 -15.97 59.17 29.59
C THR A 5 -16.64 60.53 29.72
N SER A 6 -16.41 61.42 28.74
CA SER A 6 -17.07 62.73 28.73
C SER A 6 -18.58 62.57 28.53
N LEU A 7 -19.37 63.38 29.24
CA LEU A 7 -20.82 63.45 29.03
C LEU A 7 -21.17 64.05 27.65
N GLY A 8 -20.21 64.70 26.96
CA GLY A 8 -20.40 65.32 25.65
C GLY A 8 -21.19 66.65 25.69
N GLY A 9 -21.34 67.23 26.88
CA GLY A 9 -22.07 68.47 27.16
C GLY A 9 -22.94 68.35 28.40
N ASP A 10 -23.48 69.48 28.86
CA ASP A 10 -24.26 69.58 30.09
C ASP A 10 -25.53 68.73 30.04
N VAL A 11 -25.90 68.16 31.20
CA VAL A 11 -27.15 67.42 31.39
C VAL A 11 -27.99 68.21 32.39
N ALA A 12 -29.07 68.83 31.90
CA ALA A 12 -29.94 69.65 32.73
C ALA A 12 -30.74 68.77 33.73
N PRO A 13 -31.12 69.31 34.91
CA PRO A 13 -31.95 68.58 35.86
C PRO A 13 -33.23 68.03 35.21
N GLY A 14 -33.57 66.77 35.49
CA GLY A 14 -34.74 66.10 34.94
C GLY A 14 -34.61 65.61 33.49
N THR A 15 -33.46 65.83 32.85
CA THR A 15 -33.16 65.28 31.51
C THR A 15 -32.25 64.07 31.60
N SER A 16 -32.22 63.27 30.54
CA SER A 16 -31.35 62.09 30.44
C SER A 16 -30.48 62.16 29.20
N ARG A 17 -29.35 61.46 29.25
CA ARG A 17 -28.43 61.35 28.12
C ARG A 17 -27.88 59.93 28.05
N THR A 18 -27.84 59.38 26.84
CA THR A 18 -27.19 58.10 26.56
C THR A 18 -25.72 58.34 26.23
N ILE A 19 -24.84 57.58 26.87
CA ILE A 19 -23.39 57.71 26.74
C ILE A 19 -22.81 56.33 26.45
N ALA A 20 -21.95 56.25 25.43
CA ALA A 20 -21.17 55.05 25.15
C ALA A 20 -19.92 55.04 26.05
N LEU A 21 -19.88 54.13 27.01
CA LEU A 21 -18.77 54.00 27.95
C LEU A 21 -17.63 53.21 27.32
N ALA A 22 -16.41 53.74 27.40
CA ALA A 22 -15.20 52.99 27.10
C ALA A 22 -14.62 52.44 28.41
N VAL A 23 -14.56 51.11 28.53
CA VAL A 23 -14.07 50.42 29.73
C VAL A 23 -12.82 49.63 29.38
N GLN A 24 -11.73 49.90 30.09
CA GLN A 24 -10.53 49.06 30.05
C GLN A 24 -10.69 47.91 31.06
N THR A 25 -10.66 46.68 30.57
CA THR A 25 -10.77 45.50 31.43
C THR A 25 -9.45 45.20 32.16
N PRO A 26 -9.52 44.54 33.34
CA PRO A 26 -8.33 44.00 34.00
C PRO A 26 -7.54 43.05 33.10
N ASN A 27 -6.22 43.04 33.24
CA ASN A 27 -5.33 42.16 32.47
C ASN A 27 -5.22 40.73 33.03
N ARG A 28 -6.04 40.40 34.04
CA ARG A 28 -6.11 39.07 34.65
C ARG A 28 -7.52 38.53 34.49
N ALA A 29 -7.63 37.27 34.08
CA ALA A 29 -8.90 36.57 34.08
C ALA A 29 -9.48 36.46 35.50
N GLY A 30 -10.81 36.46 35.62
CA GLY A 30 -11.50 36.38 36.90
C GLY A 30 -12.89 36.98 36.90
N ALA A 31 -13.57 36.84 38.03
CA ALA A 31 -14.83 37.50 38.32
C ALA A 31 -14.57 38.93 38.81
N TYR A 32 -15.19 39.90 38.16
CA TYR A 32 -15.08 41.32 38.52
C TYR A 32 -16.47 41.94 38.58
N THR A 33 -16.59 43.02 39.34
CA THR A 33 -17.76 43.89 39.30
C THR A 33 -17.32 45.23 38.75
N LEU A 34 -17.87 45.63 37.59
CA LEU A 34 -17.72 46.98 37.08
C LEU A 34 -18.65 47.90 37.88
N ALA A 35 -18.07 48.92 38.52
CA ALA A 35 -18.81 50.02 39.13
C ALA A 35 -18.66 51.27 38.24
N VAL A 36 -19.76 51.78 37.72
CA VAL A 36 -19.83 53.00 36.93
C VAL A 36 -20.40 54.12 37.79
N ASP A 37 -19.64 55.18 37.97
CA ASP A 37 -20.02 56.33 38.79
C ASP A 37 -19.77 57.64 38.02
N LEU A 38 -20.54 58.67 38.34
CA LEU A 38 -20.34 60.03 37.84
C LEU A 38 -19.31 60.74 38.71
N VAL A 39 -18.45 61.53 38.07
CA VAL A 39 -17.48 62.38 38.76
C VAL A 39 -17.60 63.80 38.21
N GLN A 40 -17.71 64.77 39.10
CA GLN A 40 -17.46 66.16 38.77
C GLN A 40 -15.98 66.42 39.07
N GLU A 41 -15.19 66.57 38.02
CA GLU A 41 -13.73 66.71 38.13
C GLU A 41 -13.35 67.89 39.05
N GLY A 42 -12.43 67.62 39.97
CA GLY A 42 -11.99 68.57 40.99
C GLY A 42 -13.01 68.85 42.12
N VAL A 43 -14.17 68.20 42.12
CA VAL A 43 -15.23 68.41 43.13
C VAL A 43 -15.50 67.13 43.93
N THR A 44 -16.18 66.14 43.36
CA THR A 44 -16.53 64.89 44.04
C THR A 44 -16.96 63.81 43.06
N TRP A 45 -16.82 62.55 43.49
CA TRP A 45 -17.63 61.47 42.93
C TRP A 45 -19.07 61.59 43.43
N PHE A 46 -20.03 61.24 42.59
CA PHE A 46 -21.45 61.33 42.95
C PHE A 46 -21.80 60.30 44.02
N SER A 47 -21.12 59.15 44.06
CA SER A 47 -21.23 58.20 45.18
C SER A 47 -20.84 58.75 46.53
N GLN A 48 -19.83 59.61 46.57
CA GLN A 48 -19.42 60.30 47.80
C GLN A 48 -20.43 61.37 48.23
N ALA A 49 -21.29 61.82 47.31
CA ALA A 49 -22.41 62.71 47.57
C ALA A 49 -23.76 61.98 47.73
N GLY A 50 -23.76 60.65 47.82
CA GLY A 50 -24.93 59.82 48.11
C GLY A 50 -25.69 59.25 46.92
N ALA A 51 -25.17 59.35 45.69
CA ALA A 51 -25.75 58.67 44.53
C ALA A 51 -25.24 57.23 44.40
N GLU A 52 -26.10 56.26 44.12
CA GLU A 52 -25.63 54.87 43.96
C GLU A 52 -24.96 54.64 42.59
N PRO A 53 -23.71 54.12 42.53
CA PRO A 53 -23.10 53.69 41.28
C PRO A 53 -23.90 52.58 40.60
N ALA A 54 -23.78 52.49 39.28
CA ALA A 54 -24.29 51.35 38.53
C ALA A 54 -23.29 50.19 38.59
N TYR A 55 -23.73 49.03 39.08
CA TYR A 55 -22.90 47.83 39.18
C TYR A 55 -23.26 46.79 38.12
N SER A 56 -22.24 46.12 37.55
CA SER A 56 -22.42 45.02 36.60
C SER A 56 -21.38 43.93 36.84
N ALA A 57 -21.81 42.68 36.93
CA ALA A 57 -20.91 41.52 37.12
C ALA A 57 -20.32 41.06 35.78
N TRP A 58 -18.99 40.95 35.73
CA TRP A 58 -18.21 40.64 34.53
C TRP A 58 -17.33 39.41 34.78
N GLN A 59 -17.20 38.55 33.76
CA GLN A 59 -16.23 37.46 33.72
C GLN A 59 -15.18 37.78 32.66
N ILE A 60 -13.96 38.07 33.10
CA ILE A 60 -12.83 38.25 32.19
C ILE A 60 -12.19 36.89 31.99
N THR A 61 -12.05 36.45 30.74
CA THR A 61 -11.39 35.18 30.40
C THR A 61 -10.12 35.47 29.59
N THR A 62 -9.23 34.48 29.48
CA THR A 62 -8.05 34.56 28.61
C THR A 62 -8.43 34.56 27.12
N GLY A 63 -9.66 34.14 26.80
CA GLY A 63 -10.17 33.93 25.44
C GLY A 63 -9.77 32.58 24.82
N TYR A 64 -8.96 31.78 25.51
CA TYR A 64 -8.61 30.41 25.12
C TYR A 64 -9.61 29.42 25.71
N ALA A 65 -10.26 28.64 24.85
CA ALA A 65 -11.02 27.47 25.25
C ALA A 65 -11.08 26.51 24.05
N ALA A 66 -11.00 25.21 24.33
CA ALA A 66 -11.06 24.17 23.32
C ALA A 66 -11.83 22.95 23.85
N SER A 67 -12.40 22.16 22.94
CA SER A 67 -12.82 20.79 23.24
C SER A 67 -12.22 19.80 22.25
N TYR A 68 -11.94 18.59 22.76
CA TYR A 68 -11.24 17.53 22.04
C TYR A 68 -12.22 16.38 21.76
N GLY A 69 -12.40 16.05 20.49
CA GLY A 69 -13.10 14.85 20.04
C GLY A 69 -12.35 13.57 20.40
N ALA A 70 -12.90 12.42 20.00
CA ALA A 70 -12.20 11.14 20.11
C ALA A 70 -10.94 11.14 19.23
N SER A 71 -9.85 10.54 19.73
CA SER A 71 -8.66 10.31 18.92
C SER A 71 -8.75 9.02 18.13
N THR A 72 -8.09 9.00 16.98
CA THR A 72 -7.86 7.78 16.19
C THR A 72 -6.59 7.03 16.62
N MET A 73 -5.97 7.44 17.73
CA MET A 73 -4.74 6.81 18.22
C MET A 73 -5.01 5.35 18.58
N ALA A 74 -4.09 4.46 18.18
CA ALA A 74 -4.18 3.06 18.54
C ALA A 74 -4.06 2.85 20.06
N ALA A 75 -4.88 1.96 20.61
CA ALA A 75 -4.87 1.61 22.04
C ALA A 75 -3.60 0.84 22.45
N SER A 76 -2.83 0.33 21.50
CA SER A 76 -1.54 -0.32 21.73
C SER A 76 -0.51 0.09 20.69
N ALA A 77 0.76 0.05 21.09
CA ALA A 77 1.91 0.36 20.26
C ALA A 77 3.13 -0.45 20.70
N VAL A 78 4.12 -0.59 19.82
CA VAL A 78 5.41 -1.20 20.15
C VAL A 78 6.32 -0.16 20.82
N SER A 79 7.13 -0.60 21.76
CA SER A 79 8.14 0.23 22.44
C SER A 79 8.96 1.08 21.46
N GLY A 80 8.95 2.40 21.66
CA GLY A 80 9.67 3.37 20.82
C GLY A 80 9.04 3.71 19.47
N ALA A 81 7.88 3.13 19.14
CA ALA A 81 7.22 3.38 17.87
C ALA A 81 6.71 4.83 17.74
N SER A 82 6.55 5.29 16.49
CA SER A 82 5.85 6.53 16.16
C SER A 82 4.48 6.19 15.61
N VAL A 83 3.41 6.68 16.26
CA VAL A 83 2.01 6.36 15.95
C VAL A 83 1.31 7.60 15.43
N SER A 84 0.74 7.53 14.23
CA SER A 84 -0.09 8.61 13.70
C SER A 84 -1.46 8.61 14.38
N ALA A 85 -1.95 9.79 14.73
CA ALA A 85 -3.27 10.01 15.29
C ALA A 85 -3.92 11.25 14.67
N SER A 86 -5.24 11.32 14.74
CA SER A 86 -6.03 12.48 14.37
C SER A 86 -7.13 12.74 15.38
N LEU A 87 -7.44 14.01 15.61
CA LEU A 87 -8.51 14.46 16.51
C LEU A 87 -9.30 15.59 15.84
N THR A 88 -10.61 15.60 16.05
CA THR A 88 -11.44 16.78 15.77
C THR A 88 -11.38 17.70 16.98
N LEU A 89 -11.03 18.96 16.74
CA LEU A 89 -10.89 19.99 17.76
C LEU A 89 -11.93 21.09 17.52
N THR A 90 -12.57 21.55 18.58
CA THR A 90 -13.54 22.65 18.51
C THR A 90 -13.01 23.85 19.25
N ASN A 91 -12.99 25.00 18.60
CA ASN A 91 -12.68 26.27 19.24
C ASN A 91 -13.90 26.78 20.00
N SER A 92 -13.95 26.51 21.30
CA SER A 92 -14.99 27.02 22.20
C SER A 92 -14.62 28.36 22.83
N GLY A 93 -13.49 28.95 22.44
CA GLY A 93 -12.99 30.23 22.94
C GLY A 93 -13.49 31.43 22.15
N GLN A 94 -12.86 32.56 22.40
CA GLN A 94 -13.15 33.85 21.74
C GLN A 94 -12.06 34.27 20.74
N ARG A 95 -10.93 33.56 20.73
CA ARG A 95 -9.78 33.85 19.84
C ARG A 95 -9.77 32.88 18.66
N ALA A 96 -9.53 33.38 17.46
CA ALA A 96 -9.27 32.52 16.31
C ALA A 96 -7.91 31.79 16.46
N TRP A 97 -7.81 30.58 15.93
CA TRP A 97 -6.60 29.77 15.93
C TRP A 97 -5.95 29.80 14.54
N PRO A 98 -4.88 30.58 14.34
CA PRO A 98 -4.19 30.61 13.05
C PRO A 98 -3.30 29.37 12.86
N ILE A 99 -3.21 28.80 11.66
CA ILE A 99 -2.32 27.66 11.34
C ILE A 99 -0.93 28.08 10.84
N GLY A 100 -0.78 29.37 10.51
CA GLY A 100 0.44 30.01 10.03
C GLY A 100 0.73 31.34 10.74
N GLY A 101 1.70 32.10 10.22
CA GLY A 101 2.16 33.34 10.84
C GLY A 101 3.17 33.12 11.98
N PRO A 102 3.45 34.15 12.80
CA PRO A 102 4.48 34.11 13.84
C PRO A 102 4.11 33.25 15.06
N ASN A 103 2.82 33.07 15.33
CA ASN A 103 2.32 32.36 16.52
C ASN A 103 1.18 31.39 16.14
N PRO A 104 1.43 30.39 15.27
CA PRO A 104 0.40 29.43 14.89
C PRO A 104 -0.02 28.57 16.08
N VAL A 105 -1.25 28.06 16.03
CA VAL A 105 -1.76 27.05 16.97
C VAL A 105 -1.47 25.67 16.41
N ARG A 106 -0.92 24.79 17.25
CA ARG A 106 -0.60 23.40 16.96
C ARG A 106 -1.27 22.49 17.98
N LEU A 107 -1.67 21.30 17.53
CA LEU A 107 -1.93 20.19 18.45
C LEU A 107 -0.59 19.63 18.93
N SER A 108 -0.49 19.23 20.19
CA SER A 108 0.62 18.46 20.71
C SER A 108 0.14 17.52 21.81
N TYR A 109 1.06 16.87 22.52
CA TYR A 109 0.74 15.92 23.57
C TYR A 109 1.78 15.91 24.69
N HIS A 110 1.32 15.47 25.85
CA HIS A 110 2.14 15.11 26.99
C HIS A 110 1.99 13.60 27.24
N VAL A 111 3.06 12.94 27.70
CA VAL A 111 3.02 11.51 28.05
C VAL A 111 3.11 11.37 29.56
N TYR A 112 2.22 10.55 30.14
CA TYR A 112 2.18 10.22 31.56
C TYR A 112 2.36 8.72 31.74
N ASP A 113 3.06 8.31 32.78
CA ASP A 113 3.14 6.89 33.14
C ASP A 113 1.86 6.39 33.82
N SER A 114 1.80 5.10 34.16
CA SER A 114 0.66 4.48 34.83
C SER A 114 0.35 5.04 36.23
N ALA A 115 1.30 5.75 36.85
CA ALA A 115 1.11 6.45 38.12
C ALA A 115 0.67 7.91 37.92
N GLY A 116 0.49 8.36 36.68
CA GLY A 116 0.12 9.72 36.33
C GLY A 116 1.28 10.72 36.36
N ARG A 117 2.53 10.24 36.48
CA ARG A 117 3.72 11.10 36.46
C ARG A 117 4.07 11.47 35.03
N LEU A 118 4.46 12.72 34.82
CA LEU A 118 4.87 13.23 33.51
C LEU A 118 6.18 12.58 33.06
N VAL A 119 6.17 11.99 31.87
CA VAL A 119 7.31 11.35 31.19
C VAL A 119 7.82 12.23 30.05
N VAL A 120 6.90 12.79 29.25
CA VAL A 120 7.23 13.72 28.16
C VAL A 120 6.35 14.94 28.31
N TRP A 121 6.97 16.10 28.48
CA TRP A 121 6.27 17.39 28.47
C TRP A 121 6.07 17.92 27.06
N ASP A 122 7.11 17.95 26.23
CA ASP A 122 7.04 18.63 24.93
C ASP A 122 6.98 17.59 23.80
N GLY A 123 5.75 17.24 23.40
CA GLY A 123 5.50 16.30 22.30
C GLY A 123 5.70 16.92 20.91
N GLU A 124 5.64 16.09 19.87
CA GLU A 124 5.69 16.58 18.48
C GLU A 124 4.53 17.53 18.16
N ARG A 125 4.67 18.35 17.12
CA ARG A 125 3.61 19.28 16.67
C ARG A 125 2.75 18.66 15.58
N GLY A 126 1.44 18.64 15.81
CA GLY A 126 0.40 18.32 14.85
C GLY A 126 -0.13 19.55 14.14
N LEU A 127 -0.55 19.37 12.88
CA LEU A 127 -1.06 20.44 12.04
C LEU A 127 -2.60 20.44 12.06
N LEU A 128 -3.19 21.62 12.25
CA LEU A 128 -4.62 21.84 12.03
C LEU A 128 -4.88 21.94 10.52
N SER A 129 -6.03 21.43 10.06
CA SER A 129 -6.40 21.43 8.64
C SER A 129 -6.69 22.82 8.07
N GLN A 130 -7.11 23.76 8.92
CA GLN A 130 -7.43 25.14 8.56
C GLN A 130 -7.38 26.06 9.79
N ASP A 131 -7.40 27.39 9.58
CA ASP A 131 -7.64 28.36 10.65
C ASP A 131 -8.98 28.07 11.32
N VAL A 132 -9.04 28.19 12.64
CA VAL A 132 -10.25 27.83 13.42
C VAL A 132 -10.82 29.06 14.10
N ALA A 133 -11.87 29.63 13.51
CA ALA A 133 -12.61 30.73 14.11
C ALA A 133 -13.33 30.30 15.41
N PRO A 134 -13.68 31.23 16.31
CA PRO A 134 -14.56 30.94 17.46
C PRO A 134 -15.83 30.18 17.04
N GLY A 135 -16.14 29.09 17.74
CA GLY A 135 -17.26 28.19 17.46
C GLY A 135 -17.02 27.16 16.34
N ALA A 136 -15.93 27.27 15.57
CA ALA A 136 -15.63 26.37 14.46
C ALA A 136 -14.87 25.11 14.92
N THR A 137 -14.80 24.13 14.01
CA THR A 137 -14.05 22.88 14.22
C THR A 137 -13.00 22.69 13.14
N ALA A 138 -11.93 21.96 13.47
CA ALA A 138 -10.93 21.51 12.52
C ALA A 138 -10.40 20.13 12.92
N ASN A 139 -9.92 19.39 11.92
CA ASN A 139 -9.18 18.16 12.18
C ASN A 139 -7.70 18.48 12.35
N ALA A 140 -7.05 17.80 13.29
CA ALA A 140 -5.62 17.87 13.50
C ALA A 140 -5.00 16.49 13.27
N THR A 141 -3.90 16.43 12.55
CA THR A 141 -3.09 15.21 12.38
C THR A 141 -1.75 15.37 13.10
N ILE A 142 -1.32 14.32 13.79
CA ILE A 142 -0.12 14.35 14.64
C ILE A 142 0.56 12.98 14.69
N THR A 143 1.88 12.96 14.90
CA THR A 143 2.65 11.75 15.17
C THR A 143 3.06 11.72 16.65
N VAL A 144 2.70 10.66 17.36
CA VAL A 144 3.04 10.44 18.78
C VAL A 144 4.19 9.44 18.88
N ARG A 145 5.29 9.81 19.55
CA ARG A 145 6.38 8.88 19.88
C ARG A 145 6.08 8.23 21.21
N VAL A 146 5.82 6.92 21.21
CA VAL A 146 5.57 6.20 22.46
C VAL A 146 6.89 5.88 23.17
N PRO A 147 6.91 5.79 24.52
CA PRO A 147 8.11 5.45 25.27
C PRO A 147 8.76 4.12 24.86
N THR A 148 10.05 3.98 25.12
CA THR A 148 10.82 2.73 24.87
C THR A 148 10.61 1.68 25.96
N THR A 149 10.05 2.06 27.11
CA THR A 149 9.72 1.16 28.21
C THR A 149 8.29 0.65 28.08
N THR A 150 8.11 -0.66 28.23
CA THR A 150 6.78 -1.30 28.13
C THR A 150 5.89 -0.92 29.31
N GLY A 151 4.58 -0.80 29.09
CA GLY A 151 3.61 -0.44 30.12
C GLY A 151 2.45 0.39 29.57
N GLY A 152 1.49 0.72 30.44
CA GLY A 152 0.40 1.64 30.10
C GLY A 152 0.82 3.09 30.30
N TYR A 153 0.52 3.94 29.31
CA TYR A 153 0.79 5.38 29.33
C TYR A 153 -0.47 6.18 29.04
N GLY A 154 -0.63 7.31 29.73
CA GLY A 154 -1.61 8.32 29.40
C GLY A 154 -1.07 9.30 28.36
N ILE A 155 -1.80 9.54 27.28
CA ILE A 155 -1.51 10.56 26.27
C ILE A 155 -2.45 11.74 26.52
N GLY A 156 -1.90 12.84 27.04
CA GLY A 156 -2.64 14.07 27.27
C GLY A 156 -2.56 14.99 26.06
N TRP A 157 -3.65 15.13 25.32
CA TRP A 157 -3.75 16.04 24.18
C TRP A 157 -3.91 17.48 24.62
N ASP A 158 -3.02 18.35 24.14
CA ASP A 158 -3.09 19.78 24.42
C ASP A 158 -2.82 20.61 23.16
N LEU A 159 -3.35 21.82 23.14
CA LEU A 159 -3.06 22.81 22.11
C LEU A 159 -1.96 23.73 22.62
N VAL A 160 -1.07 24.14 21.73
CA VAL A 160 -0.06 25.16 22.01
C VAL A 160 -0.19 26.27 20.97
N GLN A 161 -0.23 27.52 21.43
CA GLN A 161 0.02 28.65 20.55
C GLN A 161 1.50 28.98 20.62
N GLU A 162 2.21 28.77 19.51
CA GLU A 162 3.65 28.92 19.42
C GLU A 162 4.08 30.33 19.87
N GLY A 163 5.08 30.40 20.75
CA GLY A 163 5.57 31.66 21.32
C GLY A 163 4.62 32.35 22.33
N VAL A 164 3.47 31.74 22.66
CA VAL A 164 2.50 32.28 23.63
C VAL A 164 2.34 31.36 24.84
N GLY A 165 1.98 30.09 24.63
CA GLY A 165 1.79 29.14 25.74
C GLY A 165 0.87 27.97 25.40
N TRP A 166 0.79 27.02 26.33
CA TRP A 166 -0.10 25.87 26.25
C TRP A 166 -1.51 26.27 26.64
N PHE A 167 -2.52 25.66 26.03
CA PHE A 167 -3.91 25.93 26.35
C PHE A 167 -4.24 25.48 27.77
N SER A 168 -3.59 24.43 28.26
CA SER A 168 -3.68 24.01 29.66
C SER A 168 -3.16 25.04 30.66
N ASP A 169 -2.15 25.85 30.30
CA ASP A 169 -1.69 26.98 31.12
C ASP A 169 -2.79 28.05 31.29
N PHE A 170 -3.72 28.12 30.33
CA PHE A 170 -4.89 29.01 30.35
C PHE A 170 -6.15 28.33 30.89
N GLY A 171 -6.04 27.14 31.49
CA GLY A 171 -7.13 26.43 32.17
C GLY A 171 -7.97 25.53 31.26
N VAL A 172 -7.54 25.28 30.01
CA VAL A 172 -8.22 24.32 29.13
C VAL A 172 -7.91 22.90 29.59
N VAL A 173 -8.95 22.09 29.75
CA VAL A 173 -8.81 20.71 30.24
C VAL A 173 -8.21 19.82 29.15
N ILE A 174 -7.08 19.19 29.46
CA ILE A 174 -6.40 18.20 28.62
C ILE A 174 -7.25 16.93 28.50
N ARG A 175 -7.48 16.46 27.28
CA ARG A 175 -8.04 15.12 27.04
C ARG A 175 -6.96 14.06 27.25
N LYS A 176 -7.23 13.03 28.05
CA LYS A 176 -6.31 11.92 28.26
C LYS A 176 -6.85 10.64 27.64
N ASP A 177 -6.10 10.07 26.69
CA ASP A 177 -6.31 8.71 26.20
C ASP A 177 -5.22 7.77 26.77
N VAL A 178 -5.41 6.45 26.65
CA VAL A 178 -4.44 5.45 27.15
C VAL A 178 -3.87 4.65 25.98
N VAL A 179 -2.56 4.43 26.00
CA VAL A 179 -1.86 3.53 25.09
C VAL A 179 -1.08 2.47 25.88
N ILE A 180 -1.18 1.22 25.45
CA ILE A 180 -0.38 0.11 25.97
C ILE A 180 0.86 -0.07 25.10
N VAL A 181 2.03 0.17 25.68
CA VAL A 181 3.32 -0.06 25.03
C VAL A 181 3.79 -1.49 25.29
N ALA A 182 3.85 -2.29 24.25
CA ALA A 182 4.27 -3.69 24.28
C ALA A 182 5.71 -3.86 23.77
N PRO A 183 6.43 -4.93 24.18
CA PRO A 183 7.74 -5.23 23.61
C PRO A 183 7.59 -5.60 22.12
N GLY A 184 8.58 -5.23 21.31
CA GLY A 184 8.57 -5.53 19.88
C GLY A 184 9.66 -4.78 19.11
N VAL A 185 9.51 -4.76 17.79
CA VAL A 185 10.48 -4.14 16.87
C VAL A 185 9.76 -3.26 15.86
N THR A 186 10.28 -2.05 15.64
CA THR A 186 9.90 -1.21 14.49
C THR A 186 10.92 -1.38 13.37
N PHE A 187 10.44 -1.82 12.21
CA PHE A 187 11.22 -1.90 10.98
C PHE A 187 11.02 -0.64 10.15
N TYR A 188 12.11 -0.07 9.67
CA TYR A 188 12.14 0.97 8.65
C TYR A 188 12.60 0.36 7.34
N GLY A 189 11.76 0.36 6.33
CA GLY A 189 12.00 -0.33 5.07
C GLY A 189 11.94 0.55 3.83
N LYS A 190 12.52 0.03 2.74
CA LYS A 190 12.41 0.56 1.37
C LYS A 190 12.02 -0.54 0.40
N GLY A 191 11.33 -0.18 -0.66
CA GLY A 191 10.89 -1.09 -1.71
C GLY A 191 9.69 -1.96 -1.33
N TRP A 192 9.18 -2.67 -2.32
CA TRP A 192 8.14 -3.69 -2.21
C TRP A 192 8.46 -4.82 -3.18
N GLY A 193 8.69 -6.01 -2.64
CA GLY A 193 9.05 -7.21 -3.39
C GLY A 193 10.48 -7.66 -3.15
N HIS A 194 10.91 -8.62 -3.96
CA HIS A 194 12.18 -9.32 -3.79
C HIS A 194 13.39 -8.45 -4.18
N GLY A 195 13.23 -7.45 -5.05
CA GLY A 195 14.29 -6.51 -5.40
C GLY A 195 15.26 -6.96 -6.48
N VAL A 196 14.97 -8.06 -7.18
CA VAL A 196 15.85 -8.66 -8.19
C VAL A 196 15.35 -8.25 -9.57
N GLY A 197 16.26 -7.87 -10.47
CA GLY A 197 15.91 -7.40 -11.81
C GLY A 197 15.11 -6.10 -11.80
N MET A 198 14.15 -5.95 -12.71
CA MET A 198 13.52 -4.65 -12.98
C MET A 198 12.61 -4.14 -11.84
N SER A 199 12.78 -2.88 -11.45
CA SER A 199 11.81 -2.18 -10.60
C SER A 199 10.71 -1.57 -11.47
N GLN A 200 9.44 -1.84 -11.16
CA GLN A 200 8.31 -1.20 -11.85
C GLN A 200 8.29 0.32 -11.59
N TRP A 201 8.39 0.73 -10.32
CA TRP A 201 8.51 2.15 -9.95
C TRP A 201 9.80 2.79 -10.48
N GLY A 202 10.92 2.08 -10.50
CA GLY A 202 12.14 2.59 -11.12
C GLY A 202 12.03 2.73 -12.64
N ALA A 203 11.38 1.79 -13.35
CA ALA A 203 11.08 1.92 -14.78
C ALA A 203 10.21 3.15 -15.07
N GLN A 204 9.21 3.41 -14.23
CA GLN A 204 8.42 4.64 -14.27
C GLN A 204 9.31 5.88 -14.08
N GLY A 205 10.16 5.90 -13.04
CA GLY A 205 11.06 7.03 -12.79
C GLY A 205 12.04 7.30 -13.93
N TRP A 206 12.57 6.24 -14.57
CA TRP A 206 13.45 6.37 -15.73
C TRP A 206 12.71 6.88 -16.98
N ALA A 207 11.48 6.42 -17.21
CA ALA A 207 10.64 6.91 -18.30
C ALA A 207 10.21 8.39 -18.09
N GLN A 208 10.04 8.80 -16.84
CA GLN A 208 9.75 10.18 -16.46
C GLN A 208 10.98 11.11 -16.57
N GLY A 209 12.19 10.56 -16.47
CA GLY A 209 13.41 11.36 -16.28
C GLY A 209 13.58 11.88 -14.85
N ALA A 210 12.99 11.19 -13.86
CA ALA A 210 13.01 11.61 -12.46
C ALA A 210 14.43 11.60 -11.82
N ALA A 211 15.36 10.85 -12.42
CA ALA A 211 16.75 10.75 -11.98
C ALA A 211 17.76 11.03 -13.11
N GLY A 212 17.35 11.78 -14.16
CA GLY A 212 18.21 12.12 -15.29
C GLY A 212 17.45 12.18 -16.62
N ALA A 213 18.14 11.87 -17.73
CA ALA A 213 17.50 11.79 -19.04
C ALA A 213 16.43 10.69 -19.08
N LYS A 214 15.32 10.97 -19.77
CA LYS A 214 14.28 9.96 -20.04
C LYS A 214 14.89 8.79 -20.79
N LYS A 215 14.54 7.57 -20.39
CA LYS A 215 14.97 6.33 -21.04
C LYS A 215 13.82 5.71 -21.82
N THR A 216 14.15 5.14 -22.97
CA THR A 216 13.29 4.22 -23.71
C THR A 216 13.16 2.89 -22.98
N GLY A 217 12.13 2.10 -23.27
CA GLY A 217 11.91 0.78 -22.68
C GLY A 217 13.09 -0.16 -22.88
N GLU A 218 13.75 -0.08 -24.03
CA GLU A 218 14.96 -0.82 -24.37
C GLU A 218 16.13 -0.42 -23.46
N GLU A 219 16.34 0.87 -23.24
CA GLU A 219 17.38 1.39 -22.33
C GLU A 219 17.09 1.06 -20.86
N ILE A 220 15.83 1.08 -20.45
CA ILE A 220 15.40 0.67 -19.11
C ILE A 220 15.76 -0.80 -18.88
N ILE A 221 15.48 -1.67 -19.86
CA ILE A 221 15.79 -3.10 -19.76
C ILE A 221 17.30 -3.34 -19.78
N ALA A 222 18.05 -2.65 -20.64
CA ALA A 222 19.51 -2.72 -20.64
C ALA A 222 20.13 -2.26 -19.31
N PHE A 223 19.50 -1.32 -18.61
CA PHE A 223 19.91 -0.88 -17.27
C PHE A 223 19.69 -1.96 -16.20
N TYR A 224 18.53 -2.63 -16.18
CA TYR A 224 18.22 -3.63 -15.16
C TYR A 224 18.83 -5.02 -15.43
N TYR A 225 19.10 -5.34 -16.69
CA TYR A 225 19.67 -6.63 -17.11
C TYR A 225 20.94 -6.42 -17.94
N PRO A 226 22.03 -5.94 -17.34
CA PRO A 226 23.26 -5.61 -18.06
C PRO A 226 23.85 -6.85 -18.76
N GLY A 227 24.45 -6.63 -19.93
CA GLY A 227 25.08 -7.70 -20.72
C GLY A 227 24.10 -8.60 -21.49
N THR A 228 22.82 -8.27 -21.52
CA THR A 228 21.78 -8.99 -22.28
C THR A 228 21.46 -8.29 -23.59
N GLN A 229 20.68 -8.96 -24.45
CA GLN A 229 20.26 -8.43 -25.75
C GLN A 229 18.77 -8.66 -25.99
N LEU A 230 18.14 -7.80 -26.79
CA LEU A 230 16.78 -8.01 -27.26
C LEU A 230 16.77 -8.80 -28.57
N SER A 231 16.32 -10.05 -28.52
CA SER A 231 16.30 -10.98 -29.66
C SER A 231 14.89 -11.44 -29.99
N PRO A 232 14.61 -11.88 -31.23
CA PRO A 232 13.35 -12.54 -31.55
C PRO A 232 13.14 -13.78 -30.66
N ALA A 233 11.91 -14.01 -30.21
CA ALA A 233 11.55 -15.28 -29.56
C ALA A 233 11.64 -16.42 -30.59
N SER A 234 12.19 -17.57 -30.17
CA SER A 234 12.16 -18.78 -30.99
C SER A 234 10.72 -19.14 -31.38
N PRO A 235 10.46 -19.72 -32.57
CA PRO A 235 9.14 -20.24 -32.92
C PRO A 235 8.58 -21.23 -31.89
N SER A 236 9.45 -21.98 -31.19
CA SER A 236 9.02 -22.89 -30.12
C SER A 236 8.51 -22.18 -28.85
N LEU A 237 8.71 -20.86 -28.75
CA LEU A 237 8.30 -20.01 -27.63
C LEU A 237 7.22 -18.99 -28.06
N SER A 238 6.63 -19.18 -29.24
CA SER A 238 5.57 -18.27 -29.74
C SER A 238 4.25 -18.41 -28.99
N THR A 239 4.03 -19.55 -28.32
CA THR A 239 2.82 -19.84 -27.55
C THR A 239 3.19 -20.08 -26.10
N ILE A 240 2.51 -19.37 -25.20
CA ILE A 240 2.60 -19.53 -23.75
C ILE A 240 1.36 -20.29 -23.27
N ARG A 241 1.59 -21.31 -22.44
CA ARG A 241 0.58 -22.12 -21.77
C ARG A 241 0.35 -21.57 -20.36
N VAL A 242 -0.76 -20.89 -20.16
CA VAL A 242 -1.09 -20.24 -18.89
C VAL A 242 -2.12 -21.07 -18.14
N GLN A 243 -1.78 -21.60 -16.97
CA GLN A 243 -2.77 -22.23 -16.09
C GLN A 243 -3.74 -21.17 -15.57
N LEU A 244 -5.03 -21.35 -15.84
CA LEU A 244 -6.07 -20.47 -15.32
C LEU A 244 -6.56 -20.97 -13.96
N SER A 245 -6.49 -20.08 -12.98
CA SER A 245 -7.01 -20.27 -11.63
C SER A 245 -8.52 -19.97 -11.55
N ALA A 246 -9.30 -20.34 -10.53
CA ALA A 246 -10.72 -19.97 -10.35
C ALA A 246 -10.92 -18.44 -10.17
N PRO A 247 -12.18 -17.94 -10.08
CA PRO A 247 -12.42 -16.51 -9.98
C PRO A 247 -12.03 -15.99 -8.59
N SER A 248 -11.13 -15.02 -8.57
CA SER A 248 -10.70 -14.26 -7.38
C SER A 248 -10.81 -12.75 -7.64
N ASP A 249 -11.11 -12.01 -6.58
CA ASP A 249 -10.91 -10.57 -6.54
C ASP A 249 -9.41 -10.30 -6.30
N GLY A 250 -8.64 -10.16 -7.39
CA GLY A 250 -7.20 -9.91 -7.35
C GLY A 250 -6.35 -10.96 -8.06
N CYS A 251 -5.04 -10.74 -8.10
CA CYS A 251 -4.03 -11.65 -8.65
C CYS A 251 -3.72 -12.79 -7.65
N ILE A 252 -4.71 -13.65 -7.40
CA ILE A 252 -4.63 -14.71 -6.39
C ILE A 252 -5.05 -16.03 -7.03
N ALA A 253 -4.29 -17.10 -6.77
CA ALA A 253 -4.62 -18.44 -7.20
C ALA A 253 -5.94 -18.91 -6.58
N ARG A 254 -6.90 -19.35 -7.40
CA ARG A 254 -7.96 -20.30 -7.01
C ARG A 254 -7.98 -21.48 -8.00
N THR A 255 -8.68 -22.58 -7.78
CA THR A 255 -8.76 -23.65 -8.82
C THR A 255 -10.13 -23.66 -9.51
N ILE A 256 -10.20 -23.63 -10.85
CA ILE A 256 -11.43 -24.05 -11.55
C ILE A 256 -11.58 -25.54 -11.25
N THR A 257 -12.41 -25.89 -10.26
CA THR A 257 -12.31 -27.20 -9.61
C THR A 257 -12.79 -28.34 -10.50
N THR A 258 -14.02 -28.26 -11.00
CA THR A 258 -14.62 -29.40 -11.72
C THR A 258 -15.31 -29.02 -13.02
N ILE A 259 -15.64 -27.75 -13.24
CA ILE A 259 -16.52 -27.31 -14.33
C ILE A 259 -16.07 -25.98 -14.92
N SER A 260 -16.24 -25.85 -16.23
CA SER A 260 -15.97 -24.63 -16.96
C SER A 260 -16.96 -24.40 -18.10
N GLN A 261 -17.45 -23.17 -18.26
CA GLN A 261 -18.36 -22.74 -19.33
C GLN A 261 -17.68 -21.68 -20.18
N GLN A 262 -17.74 -21.88 -21.49
CA GLN A 262 -17.00 -21.10 -22.48
C GLN A 262 -17.93 -20.60 -23.58
N ARG A 263 -17.72 -19.37 -24.05
CA ARG A 263 -18.38 -18.81 -25.24
C ARG A 263 -17.49 -17.80 -25.95
N SER A 264 -17.63 -17.66 -27.26
CA SER A 264 -16.99 -16.59 -28.04
C SER A 264 -18.02 -15.92 -28.95
N ALA A 265 -17.90 -14.59 -29.12
CA ALA A 265 -18.72 -13.83 -30.06
C ALA A 265 -18.48 -14.24 -31.52
N GLY A 266 -17.32 -14.80 -31.84
CA GLY A 266 -16.98 -15.30 -33.18
C GLY A 266 -17.38 -16.76 -33.43
N GLY A 267 -17.95 -17.43 -32.44
CA GLY A 267 -18.15 -18.89 -32.47
C GLY A 267 -16.85 -19.66 -32.19
N MET A 268 -16.97 -20.99 -32.05
CA MET A 268 -15.86 -21.84 -31.61
C MET A 268 -15.83 -23.19 -32.33
N ARG A 269 -14.69 -23.87 -32.26
CA ARG A 269 -14.52 -25.29 -32.56
C ARG A 269 -14.07 -26.01 -31.29
N VAL A 270 -14.73 -27.12 -30.97
CA VAL A 270 -14.41 -27.97 -29.82
C VAL A 270 -13.92 -29.31 -30.34
N TRP A 271 -12.80 -29.81 -29.85
CA TRP A 271 -12.20 -31.05 -30.36
C TRP A 271 -11.40 -31.80 -29.29
N ASN A 272 -11.30 -33.11 -29.44
CA ASN A 272 -10.47 -33.95 -28.58
C ASN A 272 -9.03 -33.94 -29.12
N GLU A 273 -8.09 -33.47 -28.31
CA GLU A 273 -6.68 -33.35 -28.70
C GLU A 273 -6.02 -34.70 -28.95
N ALA A 274 -6.39 -35.73 -28.19
CA ALA A 274 -5.78 -37.05 -28.28
C ALA A 274 -6.17 -37.79 -29.57
N THR A 275 -7.39 -37.57 -30.07
CA THR A 275 -7.89 -38.24 -31.28
C THR A 275 -7.88 -37.34 -32.52
N GLY A 276 -7.76 -36.03 -32.34
CA GLY A 276 -7.93 -35.03 -33.41
C GLY A 276 -9.37 -34.86 -33.88
N ALA A 277 -10.35 -35.51 -33.23
CA ALA A 277 -11.74 -35.48 -33.65
C ALA A 277 -12.46 -34.22 -33.13
N THR A 278 -13.09 -33.48 -34.05
CA THR A 278 -14.01 -32.38 -33.70
C THR A 278 -15.28 -32.94 -33.07
N ILE A 279 -15.74 -32.29 -32.00
CA ILE A 279 -16.97 -32.61 -31.28
C ILE A 279 -18.09 -31.73 -31.83
N ALA A 280 -19.00 -32.37 -32.57
CA ALA A 280 -20.15 -31.69 -33.15
C ALA A 280 -21.14 -31.24 -32.06
N THR A 281 -21.85 -30.13 -32.33
CA THR A 281 -22.98 -29.65 -31.50
C THR A 281 -24.13 -30.65 -31.51
N ALA A 282 -25.18 -30.39 -30.71
CA ALA A 282 -26.35 -31.27 -30.65
C ALA A 282 -27.08 -31.41 -32.00
N SER A 283 -26.95 -30.41 -32.89
CA SER A 283 -27.51 -30.41 -34.25
C SER A 283 -26.60 -31.09 -35.29
N GLY A 284 -25.43 -31.60 -34.89
CA GLY A 284 -24.44 -32.21 -35.80
C GLY A 284 -23.51 -31.21 -36.48
N SER A 285 -23.53 -29.93 -36.10
CA SER A 285 -22.61 -28.92 -36.63
C SER A 285 -21.20 -29.10 -36.05
N MET A 286 -20.17 -29.07 -36.89
CA MET A 286 -18.76 -29.13 -36.46
C MET A 286 -18.24 -27.81 -35.89
N THR A 287 -19.07 -26.77 -35.92
CA THR A 287 -18.79 -25.42 -35.40
C THR A 287 -19.89 -24.99 -34.44
N TRP A 288 -19.48 -24.39 -33.34
CA TRP A 288 -20.35 -23.79 -32.34
C TRP A 288 -20.64 -22.35 -32.74
N ALA A 289 -21.91 -21.98 -32.78
CA ALA A 289 -22.37 -20.67 -33.25
C ALA A 289 -21.85 -19.53 -32.33
N PRO A 290 -21.83 -18.28 -32.83
CA PRO A 290 -21.61 -17.10 -32.00
C PRO A 290 -22.41 -17.13 -30.69
N GLN A 291 -21.72 -16.90 -29.56
CA GLN A 291 -22.26 -16.93 -28.20
C GLN A 291 -22.83 -18.29 -27.74
N GLN A 292 -22.70 -19.35 -28.54
CA GLN A 292 -23.10 -20.69 -28.10
C GLN A 292 -22.17 -21.17 -26.98
N THR A 293 -22.76 -21.52 -25.84
CA THR A 293 -22.00 -21.91 -24.66
C THR A 293 -21.69 -23.40 -24.68
N VAL A 294 -20.41 -23.75 -24.59
CA VAL A 294 -19.95 -25.10 -24.30
C VAL A 294 -19.64 -25.23 -22.80
N ARG A 295 -20.16 -26.27 -22.16
CA ARG A 295 -19.78 -26.66 -20.80
C ARG A 295 -18.85 -27.87 -20.86
N ILE A 296 -17.75 -27.80 -20.12
CA ILE A 296 -16.80 -28.89 -19.92
C ILE A 296 -16.67 -29.16 -18.43
N TRP A 297 -16.81 -30.41 -18.01
CA TRP A 297 -16.60 -30.81 -16.62
C TRP A 297 -15.90 -32.16 -16.51
N ILE A 298 -15.32 -32.42 -15.35
CA ILE A 298 -14.73 -33.70 -14.97
C ILE A 298 -15.66 -34.42 -13.98
N ASP A 299 -15.86 -35.72 -14.16
CA ASP A 299 -16.61 -36.56 -13.22
C ASP A 299 -15.69 -37.25 -12.18
N ASN A 300 -16.27 -38.10 -11.34
CA ASN A 300 -15.53 -38.83 -10.31
C ASN A 300 -14.62 -39.94 -10.86
N ASP A 301 -14.82 -40.34 -12.11
CA ASP A 301 -14.03 -41.34 -12.83
C ASP A 301 -12.91 -40.68 -13.66
N ASN A 302 -12.72 -39.36 -13.50
CA ASN A 302 -11.76 -38.54 -14.24
C ASN A 302 -12.00 -38.48 -15.75
N ILE A 303 -13.25 -38.57 -16.16
CA ILE A 303 -13.67 -38.46 -17.56
C ILE A 303 -14.11 -37.02 -17.82
N LEU A 304 -13.65 -36.46 -18.94
CA LEU A 304 -14.10 -35.14 -19.36
C LEU A 304 -15.38 -35.26 -20.18
N HIS A 305 -16.36 -34.43 -19.84
CA HIS A 305 -17.62 -34.35 -20.56
C HIS A 305 -17.73 -33.01 -21.29
N VAL A 306 -18.38 -33.04 -22.46
CA VAL A 306 -18.69 -31.84 -23.25
C VAL A 306 -20.19 -31.76 -23.45
N MET A 307 -20.77 -30.59 -23.14
CA MET A 307 -22.21 -30.33 -23.26
C MET A 307 -22.47 -29.08 -24.07
N ASP A 308 -23.48 -29.19 -24.93
CA ASP A 308 -24.13 -28.09 -25.62
C ASP A 308 -25.22 -27.51 -24.70
N GLU A 309 -24.94 -26.35 -24.10
CA GLU A 309 -25.86 -25.72 -23.16
C GLU A 309 -27.15 -25.24 -23.82
N TRP A 310 -27.10 -24.82 -25.09
CA TRP A 310 -28.29 -24.33 -25.79
C TRP A 310 -29.31 -25.44 -26.04
N ALA A 311 -28.83 -26.67 -26.27
CA ALA A 311 -29.66 -27.85 -26.45
C ALA A 311 -29.86 -28.66 -25.17
N ALA A 312 -29.25 -28.23 -24.05
CA ALA A 312 -29.18 -28.98 -22.79
C ALA A 312 -28.75 -30.46 -22.97
N LYS A 313 -27.79 -30.71 -23.88
CA LYS A 313 -27.39 -32.08 -24.27
C LYS A 313 -25.91 -32.34 -24.04
N GLN A 314 -25.59 -33.38 -23.28
CA GLN A 314 -24.24 -33.94 -23.25
C GLN A 314 -23.94 -34.61 -24.59
N LEU A 315 -22.83 -34.22 -25.20
CA LEU A 315 -22.44 -34.66 -26.54
C LEU A 315 -21.51 -35.87 -26.47
N VAL A 316 -20.51 -35.80 -25.59
CA VAL A 316 -19.49 -36.85 -25.47
C VAL A 316 -18.92 -36.87 -24.06
N ALA A 317 -18.48 -38.05 -23.63
CA ALA A 317 -17.57 -38.27 -22.52
C ALA A 317 -16.27 -38.84 -23.10
N VAL A 318 -15.13 -38.21 -22.86
CA VAL A 318 -13.85 -38.55 -23.48
C VAL A 318 -12.76 -38.77 -22.46
N SER A 319 -11.85 -39.69 -22.78
CA SER A 319 -10.52 -39.73 -22.18
C SER A 319 -9.58 -38.82 -22.98
N GLY A 320 -8.76 -38.04 -22.27
CA GLY A 320 -7.79 -37.11 -22.86
C GLY A 320 -8.26 -35.66 -22.99
N PRO A 321 -7.37 -34.74 -23.38
CA PRO A 321 -7.65 -33.30 -23.31
C PRO A 321 -8.66 -32.83 -24.36
N ILE A 322 -9.47 -31.85 -23.99
CA ILE A 322 -10.36 -31.12 -24.91
C ILE A 322 -9.76 -29.75 -25.22
N ARG A 323 -9.82 -29.34 -26.48
CA ARG A 323 -9.47 -27.99 -26.90
C ARG A 323 -10.68 -27.24 -27.44
N VAL A 324 -10.76 -25.98 -27.04
CA VAL A 324 -11.71 -24.99 -27.54
C VAL A 324 -10.92 -23.90 -28.27
N THR A 325 -11.20 -23.73 -29.56
CA THR A 325 -10.53 -22.76 -30.45
C THR A 325 -11.56 -21.78 -30.98
N PRO A 326 -11.33 -20.45 -30.92
CA PRO A 326 -12.25 -19.48 -31.52
C PRO A 326 -12.20 -19.57 -33.05
N LEU A 327 -13.34 -19.44 -33.73
CA LEU A 327 -13.39 -19.43 -35.19
C LEU A 327 -12.87 -18.10 -35.77
N ASP A 328 -13.15 -17.01 -35.07
CA ASP A 328 -12.56 -15.69 -35.31
C ASP A 328 -11.56 -15.39 -34.20
N ALA A 329 -10.27 -15.40 -34.53
CA ALA A 329 -9.19 -15.15 -33.58
C ALA A 329 -9.22 -13.73 -32.97
N THR A 330 -9.97 -12.79 -33.57
CA THR A 330 -10.19 -11.45 -33.00
C THR A 330 -11.25 -11.41 -31.92
N GLN A 331 -12.06 -12.49 -31.77
CA GLN A 331 -13.13 -12.64 -30.79
C GLN A 331 -12.70 -13.62 -29.68
N PRO A 332 -12.22 -13.12 -28.53
CA PRO A 332 -11.69 -13.97 -27.46
C PRO A 332 -12.74 -14.91 -26.86
N ILE A 333 -12.29 -15.97 -26.18
CA ILE A 333 -13.16 -16.91 -25.47
C ILE A 333 -13.40 -16.41 -24.05
N THR A 334 -14.66 -16.25 -23.67
CA THR A 334 -15.10 -15.89 -22.32
C THR A 334 -15.24 -17.13 -21.44
N VAL A 335 -14.63 -17.09 -20.25
CA VAL A 335 -14.68 -18.13 -19.21
C VAL A 335 -15.56 -17.65 -18.04
N ASP A 336 -16.71 -18.29 -17.82
CA ASP A 336 -17.65 -17.86 -16.76
C ASP A 336 -17.08 -18.00 -15.36
N GLN A 337 -16.36 -19.09 -15.11
CA GLN A 337 -15.68 -19.38 -13.86
C GLN A 337 -14.43 -18.49 -13.66
N LYS A 338 -14.23 -17.45 -14.47
CA LYS A 338 -13.29 -16.35 -14.21
C LYS A 338 -14.01 -15.01 -14.02
N GLY A 339 -15.31 -15.03 -13.71
CA GLY A 339 -16.14 -13.82 -13.69
C GLY A 339 -16.39 -13.29 -15.10
N SER A 340 -16.61 -14.19 -16.06
CA SER A 340 -16.79 -13.86 -17.49
C SER A 340 -15.61 -13.08 -18.10
N ARG A 341 -14.37 -13.37 -17.69
CA ARG A 341 -13.18 -12.82 -18.35
C ARG A 341 -12.95 -13.49 -19.70
N ALA A 342 -12.44 -12.71 -20.65
CA ALA A 342 -12.19 -13.11 -22.02
C ALA A 342 -10.70 -13.36 -22.25
N TYR A 343 -10.35 -14.39 -23.03
CA TYR A 343 -8.98 -14.87 -23.26
C TYR A 343 -8.72 -15.09 -24.75
N ARG A 344 -7.60 -14.56 -25.26
CA ARG A 344 -7.16 -14.79 -26.63
C ARG A 344 -6.58 -16.20 -26.79
N GLY A 345 -6.53 -16.69 -28.02
CA GLY A 345 -6.01 -18.02 -28.32
C GLY A 345 -6.97 -19.13 -27.92
N ASP A 346 -6.42 -20.30 -27.64
CA ASP A 346 -7.18 -21.50 -27.33
C ASP A 346 -7.34 -21.69 -25.81
N LEU A 347 -8.31 -22.51 -25.43
CA LEU A 347 -8.41 -23.10 -24.10
C LEU A 347 -8.28 -24.62 -24.19
N ARG A 348 -7.42 -25.19 -23.35
CA ARG A 348 -7.24 -26.63 -23.18
C ARG A 348 -7.74 -27.06 -21.81
N PHE A 349 -8.50 -28.14 -21.80
CA PHE A 349 -9.11 -28.75 -20.63
C PHE A 349 -8.51 -30.14 -20.47
N ALA A 350 -7.95 -30.43 -19.30
CA ALA A 350 -7.32 -31.72 -19.00
C ALA A 350 -7.59 -32.13 -17.57
N VAL A 351 -7.43 -33.41 -17.26
CA VAL A 351 -7.43 -33.91 -15.89
C VAL A 351 -6.13 -33.48 -15.21
N ALA A 352 -6.21 -32.73 -14.11
CA ALA A 352 -5.05 -32.29 -13.34
C ALA A 352 -4.66 -33.34 -12.29
N SER A 353 -5.67 -33.83 -11.56
CA SER A 353 -5.61 -34.89 -10.55
C SER A 353 -7.01 -35.48 -10.36
N ALA A 354 -7.18 -36.42 -9.43
CA ALA A 354 -8.50 -36.98 -9.10
C ALA A 354 -9.52 -35.85 -8.85
N ASN A 355 -10.59 -35.83 -9.66
CA ASN A 355 -11.69 -34.87 -9.61
C ASN A 355 -11.28 -33.40 -9.77
N ALA A 356 -10.15 -33.13 -10.42
CA ALA A 356 -9.63 -31.77 -10.63
C ALA A 356 -9.45 -31.46 -12.12
N LEU A 357 -10.16 -30.44 -12.58
CA LEU A 357 -10.06 -29.91 -13.93
C LEU A 357 -8.88 -28.93 -14.02
N SER A 358 -7.99 -29.14 -14.99
CA SER A 358 -7.02 -28.14 -15.41
C SER A 358 -7.57 -27.38 -16.62
N VAL A 359 -7.55 -26.05 -16.53
CA VAL A 359 -7.88 -25.14 -17.64
C VAL A 359 -6.63 -24.34 -17.99
N VAL A 360 -6.13 -24.50 -19.21
CA VAL A 360 -4.89 -23.86 -19.69
C VAL A 360 -5.21 -22.99 -20.90
N ASN A 361 -4.88 -21.71 -20.84
CA ASN A 361 -4.95 -20.81 -21.98
C ASN A 361 -3.67 -20.93 -22.82
N LEU A 362 -3.81 -21.26 -24.10
CA LEU A 362 -2.71 -21.32 -25.05
C LEU A 362 -2.78 -20.07 -25.92
N VAL A 363 -1.86 -19.15 -25.66
CA VAL A 363 -1.93 -17.79 -26.20
C VAL A 363 -0.59 -17.38 -26.79
N GLY A 364 -0.62 -16.59 -27.86
CA GLY A 364 0.61 -16.04 -28.44
C GLY A 364 1.36 -15.18 -27.42
N ILE A 365 2.70 -15.21 -27.42
CA ILE A 365 3.51 -14.52 -26.39
C ILE A 365 3.23 -13.01 -26.28
N ASP A 366 2.94 -12.34 -27.40
CA ASP A 366 2.53 -10.92 -27.36
C ASP A 366 1.09 -10.75 -26.88
N ASP A 367 0.16 -11.63 -27.26
CA ASP A 367 -1.22 -11.59 -26.75
C ASP A 367 -1.29 -11.89 -25.25
N TYR A 368 -0.41 -12.77 -24.76
CA TYR A 368 -0.20 -13.00 -23.33
C TYR A 368 0.22 -11.70 -22.64
N ALA A 369 1.22 -11.00 -23.19
CA ALA A 369 1.72 -9.76 -22.62
C ALA A 369 0.67 -8.64 -22.60
N LYS A 370 -0.26 -8.59 -23.56
CA LYS A 370 -1.38 -7.63 -23.54
C LYS A 370 -2.27 -7.82 -22.30
N GLY A 371 -2.45 -9.05 -21.83
CA GLY A 371 -3.20 -9.36 -20.60
C GLY A 371 -2.36 -9.32 -19.31
N ALA A 372 -1.05 -9.55 -19.40
CA ALA A 372 -0.15 -9.60 -18.24
C ALA A 372 0.34 -8.21 -17.81
N VAL A 373 0.82 -7.38 -18.74
CA VAL A 373 1.37 -6.03 -18.43
C VAL A 373 0.39 -5.15 -17.62
N PRO A 374 -0.89 -4.96 -18.02
CA PRO A 374 -1.83 -4.16 -17.24
C PRO A 374 -2.35 -4.87 -15.97
N ALA A 375 -2.12 -6.18 -15.82
CA ALA A 375 -2.43 -6.89 -14.58
C ALA A 375 -1.29 -6.75 -13.55
N GLU A 376 -0.06 -6.55 -14.02
CA GLU A 376 1.15 -6.35 -13.20
C GLU A 376 1.41 -4.89 -12.83
N MET A 377 1.21 -3.98 -13.78
CA MET A 377 1.49 -2.56 -13.60
C MET A 377 0.21 -1.73 -13.60
N PRO A 378 0.05 -0.76 -12.66
CA PRO A 378 -1.12 0.08 -12.59
C PRO A 378 -1.35 0.86 -13.89
N THR A 379 -2.58 0.80 -14.41
CA THR A 379 -3.00 1.59 -15.57
C THR A 379 -3.83 2.79 -15.12
N GLY A 380 -3.68 3.95 -15.79
CA GLY A 380 -4.55 5.12 -15.55
C GLY A 380 -4.09 6.09 -14.45
N PHE A 381 -2.94 5.87 -13.82
CA PHE A 381 -2.37 6.77 -12.81
C PHE A 381 -1.21 7.65 -13.36
N GLY A 382 -1.14 7.89 -14.67
CA GLY A 382 -0.03 8.66 -15.27
C GLY A 382 1.28 7.87 -15.41
N TRP A 383 1.18 6.54 -15.55
CA TRP A 383 2.32 5.69 -15.86
C TRP A 383 2.75 5.85 -17.32
N GLU A 384 4.05 5.90 -17.57
CA GLU A 384 4.66 6.26 -18.84
C GLU A 384 4.68 5.10 -19.83
N TYR A 385 4.55 5.44 -21.12
CA TYR A 385 4.57 4.48 -22.22
C TYR A 385 5.84 3.61 -22.24
N GLU A 386 7.01 4.22 -22.06
CA GLU A 386 8.29 3.50 -22.07
C GLU A 386 8.46 2.56 -20.87
N ALA A 387 7.82 2.84 -19.72
CA ALA A 387 7.78 1.92 -18.59
C ALA A 387 6.96 0.66 -18.92
N PHE A 388 5.83 0.81 -19.63
CA PHE A 388 5.07 -0.33 -20.13
C PHE A 388 5.80 -1.13 -21.21
N LYS A 389 6.62 -0.48 -22.06
CA LYS A 389 7.48 -1.20 -23.01
C LYS A 389 8.52 -2.06 -22.29
N ALA A 390 9.16 -1.52 -21.25
CA ALA A 390 10.08 -2.29 -20.42
C ALA A 390 9.39 -3.50 -19.78
N GLN A 391 8.22 -3.30 -19.16
CA GLN A 391 7.42 -4.40 -18.60
C GLN A 391 7.02 -5.44 -19.64
N ALA A 392 6.67 -5.04 -20.87
CA ALA A 392 6.35 -5.97 -21.94
C ALA A 392 7.54 -6.88 -22.29
N TYR A 393 8.76 -6.34 -22.37
CA TYR A 393 9.96 -7.16 -22.58
C TYR A 393 10.20 -8.12 -21.41
N ALA A 394 10.13 -7.63 -20.17
CA ALA A 394 10.35 -8.46 -18.99
C ALA A 394 9.31 -9.58 -18.88
N ALA A 395 8.01 -9.27 -19.03
CA ALA A 395 6.92 -10.22 -18.87
C ALA A 395 6.94 -11.34 -19.93
N LYS A 396 7.21 -11.00 -21.18
CA LYS A 396 7.40 -11.99 -22.26
C LYS A 396 8.60 -12.87 -21.99
N THR A 397 9.70 -12.28 -21.54
CA THR A 397 10.92 -13.03 -21.27
C THR A 397 10.76 -13.98 -20.09
N TYR A 398 10.09 -13.55 -19.03
CA TYR A 398 9.75 -14.41 -17.90
C TYR A 398 8.96 -15.63 -18.39
N ALA A 399 7.86 -15.40 -19.12
CA ALA A 399 7.05 -16.49 -19.66
C ALA A 399 7.84 -17.42 -20.60
N ALA A 400 8.72 -16.87 -21.45
CA ALA A 400 9.59 -17.65 -22.32
C ALA A 400 10.61 -18.48 -21.54
N ASN A 401 11.21 -17.94 -20.48
CA ASN A 401 12.13 -18.67 -19.60
C ASN A 401 11.40 -19.82 -18.87
N MET A 402 10.20 -19.55 -18.36
CA MET A 402 9.36 -20.55 -17.72
C MET A 402 8.92 -21.64 -18.71
N ALA A 403 8.59 -21.30 -19.96
CA ALA A 403 8.27 -22.29 -20.98
C ALA A 403 9.43 -23.25 -21.29
N VAL A 404 10.67 -22.77 -21.23
CA VAL A 404 11.87 -23.65 -21.33
C VAL A 404 11.98 -24.54 -20.09
N ALA A 405 11.89 -23.96 -18.89
CA ALA A 405 12.02 -24.68 -17.62
C ALA A 405 10.91 -25.73 -17.41
N HIS A 406 9.70 -25.44 -17.89
CA HIS A 406 8.48 -26.22 -17.70
C HIS A 406 8.06 -26.96 -18.98
N SER A 407 8.99 -27.22 -19.90
CA SER A 407 8.71 -27.92 -21.17
C SER A 407 8.05 -29.29 -20.99
N ALA A 408 8.32 -29.99 -19.88
CA ALA A 408 7.69 -31.27 -19.52
C ALA A 408 6.41 -31.13 -18.67
N GLN A 409 6.06 -29.93 -18.21
CA GLN A 409 4.88 -29.65 -17.38
C GLN A 409 3.64 -29.36 -18.25
N PRO A 410 2.42 -29.47 -17.72
CA PRO A 410 1.19 -29.19 -18.46
C PRO A 410 1.00 -27.72 -18.88
N PHE A 411 1.69 -26.80 -18.21
CA PHE A 411 1.66 -25.35 -18.47
C PHE A 411 3.03 -24.71 -18.17
N ASP A 412 3.22 -23.48 -18.64
CA ASP A 412 4.46 -22.72 -18.49
C ASP A 412 4.41 -21.81 -17.27
N VAL A 413 3.31 -21.05 -17.13
CA VAL A 413 3.10 -20.07 -16.05
C VAL A 413 1.68 -20.17 -15.46
N ALA A 414 1.54 -19.83 -14.19
CA ALA A 414 0.25 -19.58 -13.54
C ALA A 414 -0.22 -18.12 -13.73
N ASP A 415 -1.52 -17.85 -13.60
CA ASP A 415 -2.13 -16.52 -13.74
C ASP A 415 -2.17 -15.69 -12.43
N ASP A 416 -1.30 -16.00 -11.47
CA ASP A 416 -1.24 -15.43 -10.13
C ASP A 416 0.19 -15.04 -9.68
N THR A 417 0.32 -14.56 -8.44
CA THR A 417 1.61 -14.08 -7.87
C THR A 417 2.72 -15.12 -7.72
N SER A 418 2.45 -16.42 -7.92
CA SER A 418 3.51 -17.43 -8.02
C SER A 418 4.33 -17.28 -9.31
N ASP A 419 3.74 -16.72 -10.36
CA ASP A 419 4.40 -16.40 -11.63
C ASP A 419 4.14 -14.94 -12.03
N GLN A 420 3.08 -14.69 -12.80
CA GLN A 420 2.70 -13.36 -13.25
C GLN A 420 1.19 -13.21 -13.23
N CYS A 421 0.72 -12.04 -12.82
CA CYS A 421 -0.68 -11.69 -12.91
C CYS A 421 -1.13 -11.71 -14.38
N TYR A 422 -2.17 -12.47 -14.70
CA TYR A 422 -2.70 -12.54 -16.06
C TYR A 422 -4.23 -12.46 -16.06
N GLY A 423 -4.76 -11.48 -16.79
CA GLY A 423 -6.21 -11.23 -16.85
C GLY A 423 -6.85 -11.48 -18.20
N GLY A 424 -6.11 -12.01 -19.18
CA GLY A 424 -6.56 -12.18 -20.55
C GLY A 424 -6.92 -10.85 -21.24
N ALA A 425 -7.73 -10.96 -22.29
CA ALA A 425 -8.20 -9.84 -23.09
C ALA A 425 -9.01 -8.81 -22.28
N SER A 426 -9.67 -9.24 -21.20
CA SER A 426 -10.45 -8.36 -20.34
C SER A 426 -9.64 -7.34 -19.53
N LYS A 427 -8.31 -7.51 -19.44
CA LYS A 427 -7.41 -6.54 -18.77
C LYS A 427 -6.67 -5.62 -19.74
N GLU A 428 -6.79 -5.84 -21.05
CA GLU A 428 -6.11 -5.02 -22.05
C GLU A 428 -6.52 -3.55 -21.94
N THR A 429 -5.55 -2.64 -22.10
CA THR A 429 -5.80 -1.21 -22.21
C THR A 429 -5.10 -0.68 -23.45
N ALA A 430 -5.59 0.44 -24.02
CA ALA A 430 -5.03 0.97 -25.26
C ALA A 430 -3.51 1.26 -25.14
N LEU A 431 -3.08 1.88 -24.05
CA LEU A 431 -1.68 2.27 -23.83
C LEU A 431 -0.77 1.05 -23.64
N THR A 432 -1.16 0.09 -22.80
CA THR A 432 -0.35 -1.12 -22.58
C THR A 432 -0.33 -2.01 -23.81
N THR A 433 -1.44 -2.12 -24.55
CA THR A 433 -1.49 -2.85 -25.82
C THR A 433 -0.58 -2.21 -26.86
N GLN A 434 -0.54 -0.87 -26.96
CA GLN A 434 0.39 -0.18 -27.86
C GLN A 434 1.86 -0.45 -27.49
N ALA A 435 2.19 -0.50 -26.20
CA ALA A 435 3.54 -0.83 -25.74
C ALA A 435 3.92 -2.28 -26.08
N VAL A 436 3.00 -3.23 -25.90
CA VAL A 436 3.23 -4.62 -26.28
C VAL A 436 3.41 -4.77 -27.80
N VAL A 437 2.59 -4.09 -28.61
CA VAL A 437 2.73 -4.10 -30.08
C VAL A 437 4.09 -3.53 -30.52
N ALA A 438 4.56 -2.46 -29.89
CA ALA A 438 5.87 -1.88 -30.22
C ALA A 438 7.06 -2.79 -29.86
N THR A 439 6.85 -3.76 -28.98
CA THR A 439 7.87 -4.74 -28.55
C THR A 439 7.69 -6.11 -29.21
N ALA A 440 6.77 -6.24 -30.18
CA ALA A 440 6.29 -7.53 -30.70
C ALA A 440 7.42 -8.51 -31.08
N GLY A 441 7.24 -9.77 -30.71
CA GLY A 441 8.15 -10.86 -31.05
C GLY A 441 9.53 -10.82 -30.39
N ARG A 442 9.86 -9.83 -29.57
CA ARG A 442 11.18 -9.67 -28.94
C ARG A 442 11.17 -10.00 -27.44
N ILE A 443 12.21 -10.69 -27.00
CA ILE A 443 12.50 -11.08 -25.62
C ILE A 443 13.95 -10.73 -25.25
N ILE A 444 14.29 -10.76 -23.96
CA ILE A 444 15.61 -10.48 -23.42
C ILE A 444 16.38 -11.80 -23.33
N THR A 445 17.56 -11.86 -23.95
CA THR A 445 18.37 -13.08 -24.00
C THR A 445 19.79 -12.86 -23.49
N TYR A 446 20.36 -13.95 -22.97
CA TYR A 446 21.77 -14.07 -22.64
C TYR A 446 22.27 -15.40 -23.20
N ASN A 447 23.34 -15.38 -23.99
CA ASN A 447 23.83 -16.55 -24.73
C ASN A 447 22.74 -17.27 -25.57
N GLY A 448 21.85 -16.49 -26.18
CA GLY A 448 20.76 -16.99 -27.03
C GLY A 448 19.59 -17.64 -26.28
N GLN A 449 19.61 -17.68 -24.95
CA GLN A 449 18.54 -18.23 -24.13
C GLN A 449 17.74 -17.10 -23.45
N PRO A 450 16.41 -17.25 -23.26
CA PRO A 450 15.62 -16.32 -22.47
C PRO A 450 16.17 -16.20 -21.04
N ILE A 451 16.39 -14.99 -20.55
CA ILE A 451 16.90 -14.77 -19.19
C ILE A 451 15.85 -15.02 -18.11
N ARG A 452 16.27 -15.18 -16.86
CA ARG A 452 15.38 -15.02 -15.70
C ARG A 452 15.03 -13.54 -15.52
N ALA A 453 13.99 -13.07 -16.21
CA ALA A 453 13.57 -11.66 -16.20
C ALA A 453 12.70 -11.32 -14.97
N TYR A 454 13.25 -11.47 -13.76
CA TYR A 454 12.55 -11.13 -12.53
C TYR A 454 12.29 -9.62 -12.42
N TYR A 455 11.13 -9.24 -11.90
CA TYR A 455 10.79 -7.84 -11.64
C TYR A 455 9.97 -7.72 -10.36
N SER A 456 9.99 -6.55 -9.73
CA SER A 456 9.16 -6.29 -8.55
C SER A 456 8.68 -4.84 -8.50
N SER A 457 7.67 -4.58 -7.67
CA SER A 457 7.04 -3.26 -7.55
C SER A 457 8.07 -2.15 -7.33
N SER A 458 8.87 -2.25 -6.28
CA SER A 458 9.90 -1.25 -5.98
C SER A 458 11.14 -1.91 -5.39
N ASN A 459 12.30 -1.62 -5.95
CA ASN A 459 13.56 -2.21 -5.50
C ASN A 459 14.14 -1.45 -4.27
N GLY A 460 13.59 -0.30 -3.91
CA GLY A 460 13.98 0.50 -2.76
C GLY A 460 15.26 1.32 -2.99
N GLY A 461 15.56 1.64 -4.25
CA GLY A 461 16.72 2.41 -4.69
C GLY A 461 17.94 1.61 -5.18
N ALA A 462 17.88 0.28 -5.19
CA ALA A 462 18.91 -0.59 -5.78
C ALA A 462 18.38 -2.01 -6.01
N THR A 463 18.80 -2.65 -7.10
CA THR A 463 18.52 -4.08 -7.34
C THR A 463 19.40 -4.98 -6.47
N GLU A 464 19.06 -6.26 -6.41
CA GLU A 464 19.85 -7.30 -5.76
C GLU A 464 20.05 -8.49 -6.68
N ARG A 465 21.07 -9.29 -6.37
CA ARG A 465 21.39 -10.54 -7.04
C ARG A 465 20.42 -11.66 -6.64
N ASP A 466 20.04 -12.52 -7.58
CA ASP A 466 19.10 -13.62 -7.31
C ASP A 466 19.62 -14.61 -6.26
N GLY A 467 20.92 -14.91 -6.28
CA GLY A 467 21.55 -15.78 -5.29
C GLY A 467 21.58 -15.21 -3.87
N CYS A 468 21.33 -13.92 -3.68
CA CYS A 468 21.17 -13.29 -2.37
C CYS A 468 19.70 -13.21 -1.90
N VAL A 469 18.75 -13.73 -2.67
CA VAL A 469 17.31 -13.64 -2.38
C VAL A 469 16.60 -14.98 -2.48
N PHE A 470 16.78 -15.70 -3.59
CA PHE A 470 16.08 -16.95 -3.86
C PHE A 470 16.91 -18.19 -3.52
N ASP A 471 18.22 -18.14 -3.77
CA ASP A 471 19.13 -19.28 -3.60
C ASP A 471 20.05 -19.09 -2.37
N LEU A 472 19.50 -18.71 -1.22
CA LEU A 472 20.30 -18.55 0.01
C LEU A 472 20.69 -19.91 0.59
N VAL A 473 21.97 -20.10 0.90
CA VAL A 473 22.53 -21.40 1.35
C VAL A 473 23.30 -21.26 2.66
N PRO A 474 23.35 -22.30 3.51
CA PRO A 474 24.31 -22.36 4.60
C PRO A 474 25.74 -22.32 4.06
N SER A 475 26.56 -21.42 4.59
CA SER A 475 27.99 -21.36 4.28
C SER A 475 28.79 -22.37 5.10
N ALA A 476 30.07 -22.55 4.77
CA ALA A 476 30.98 -23.42 5.51
C ALA A 476 31.15 -23.05 6.99
N SER A 477 30.87 -21.79 7.37
CA SER A 477 30.87 -21.33 8.77
C SER A 477 29.53 -21.55 9.49
N GLY A 478 28.53 -22.12 8.80
CA GLY A 478 27.16 -22.29 9.31
C GLY A 478 26.26 -21.06 9.14
N ALA A 479 26.81 -19.89 8.82
CA ALA A 479 26.03 -18.68 8.56
C ALA A 479 25.35 -18.74 7.17
N ILE A 480 24.18 -18.15 7.01
CA ILE A 480 23.50 -18.10 5.70
C ILE A 480 24.24 -17.11 4.77
N ALA A 481 24.52 -17.53 3.54
CA ALA A 481 25.23 -16.75 2.53
C ALA A 481 24.51 -16.73 1.18
N CYS A 482 24.91 -15.79 0.33
CA CYS A 482 24.46 -15.73 -1.05
C CYS A 482 25.13 -16.81 -1.92
N ASN A 483 24.37 -17.47 -2.77
CA ASN A 483 24.88 -18.37 -3.81
C ASN A 483 25.31 -17.56 -5.06
N PRO A 484 26.12 -18.12 -5.99
CA PRO A 484 26.40 -17.47 -7.26
C PRO A 484 25.12 -17.11 -8.00
N SER A 485 25.16 -15.95 -8.64
CA SER A 485 24.00 -15.31 -9.24
C SER A 485 24.14 -15.25 -10.76
N GLN A 486 23.03 -15.02 -11.47
CA GLN A 486 23.09 -14.82 -12.91
C GLN A 486 23.93 -13.56 -13.25
N PRO A 487 24.75 -13.59 -14.31
CA PRO A 487 25.65 -12.47 -14.65
C PRO A 487 24.91 -11.18 -15.04
N TYR A 488 23.63 -11.29 -15.39
CA TYR A 488 22.74 -10.18 -15.73
C TYR A 488 21.81 -9.76 -14.59
N LEU A 489 21.87 -10.41 -13.42
CA LEU A 489 21.11 -10.03 -12.22
C LEU A 489 22.09 -9.50 -11.17
N LEU A 490 22.56 -8.27 -11.38
CA LEU A 490 23.57 -7.61 -10.54
C LEU A 490 22.93 -6.63 -9.56
N VAL A 491 23.72 -6.15 -8.58
CA VAL A 491 23.37 -4.97 -7.78
C VAL A 491 23.60 -3.72 -8.65
N VAL A 492 22.52 -3.00 -8.94
CA VAL A 492 22.51 -1.76 -9.71
C VAL A 492 21.85 -0.69 -8.87
N THR A 493 22.53 0.44 -8.64
CA THR A 493 21.94 1.60 -7.97
C THR A 493 20.85 2.20 -8.85
N ASP A 494 19.65 2.38 -8.29
CA ASP A 494 18.46 2.81 -9.01
C ASP A 494 17.87 4.07 -8.38
N PRO A 495 18.44 5.25 -8.66
CA PRO A 495 17.94 6.52 -8.11
C PRO A 495 16.55 6.90 -8.63
N ALA A 496 16.09 6.30 -9.74
CA ALA A 496 14.80 6.58 -10.33
C ALA A 496 13.64 5.99 -9.50
N ASP A 497 13.81 4.82 -8.89
CA ASP A 497 12.80 4.18 -8.04
C ASP A 497 12.29 5.08 -6.89
N PRO A 498 13.13 5.65 -6.02
CA PRO A 498 12.66 6.54 -4.95
C PRO A 498 12.25 7.94 -5.42
N ALA A 499 12.59 8.33 -6.65
CA ALA A 499 12.26 9.62 -7.26
C ALA A 499 10.97 9.58 -8.11
N ALA A 500 10.53 8.39 -8.51
CA ALA A 500 9.32 8.21 -9.31
C ALA A 500 8.06 8.72 -8.59
N SER A 501 7.10 9.15 -9.38
CA SER A 501 5.77 9.54 -8.90
C SER A 501 4.70 9.13 -9.90
N ASP A 502 3.45 9.11 -9.46
CA ASP A 502 2.30 8.98 -10.34
C ASP A 502 1.23 10.02 -9.93
N SER A 503 0.05 10.00 -10.53
CA SER A 503 -1.01 10.99 -10.26
C SER A 503 -1.52 10.98 -8.80
N ARG A 504 -1.20 9.95 -8.03
CA ARG A 504 -1.53 9.83 -6.59
C ARG A 504 -0.43 10.35 -5.67
N GLY A 505 0.77 10.63 -6.22
CA GLY A 505 1.90 11.18 -5.48
C GLY A 505 3.22 10.41 -5.71
N PRO A 506 4.24 10.68 -4.89
CA PRO A 506 5.52 9.98 -4.94
C PRO A 506 5.39 8.48 -4.70
N ASN A 507 6.34 7.68 -5.20
CA ASN A 507 6.41 6.24 -4.96
C ASN A 507 6.19 5.93 -3.46
N PRO A 508 5.07 5.27 -3.09
CA PRO A 508 4.72 5.00 -1.69
C PRO A 508 5.60 3.92 -1.05
N HIS A 509 6.57 3.38 -1.78
CA HIS A 509 7.50 2.35 -1.33
C HIS A 509 8.94 2.87 -1.19
N ARG A 510 9.19 4.16 -1.49
CA ARG A 510 10.49 4.80 -1.26
C ARG A 510 10.94 4.77 0.20
N SER A 511 9.99 4.71 1.12
CA SER A 511 10.19 4.53 2.56
C SER A 511 8.89 4.09 3.21
N TRP A 512 8.96 3.17 4.17
CA TRP A 512 7.84 2.78 5.02
C TRP A 512 8.35 2.35 6.40
N ASN A 513 7.48 2.29 7.38
CA ASN A 513 7.77 1.64 8.65
C ASN A 513 6.61 0.72 9.06
N VAL A 514 6.93 -0.34 9.80
CA VAL A 514 5.98 -1.29 10.38
C VAL A 514 6.49 -1.69 11.74
N SER A 515 5.61 -1.72 12.74
CA SER A 515 5.93 -2.24 14.07
C SER A 515 5.30 -3.61 14.26
N VAL A 516 6.08 -4.57 14.78
CA VAL A 516 5.62 -5.92 15.12
C VAL A 516 5.85 -6.17 16.60
N THR A 517 4.96 -6.90 17.24
CA THR A 517 5.12 -7.26 18.65
C THR A 517 6.16 -8.36 18.82
N ALA A 518 6.69 -8.50 20.02
CA ALA A 518 7.54 -9.62 20.40
C ALA A 518 6.84 -10.97 20.16
N GLN A 519 5.52 -11.05 20.36
CA GLN A 519 4.76 -12.27 20.14
C GLN A 519 4.67 -12.62 18.65
N ASP A 520 4.45 -11.64 17.77
CA ASP A 520 4.44 -11.86 16.32
C ASP A 520 5.77 -12.45 15.83
N ILE A 521 6.89 -12.00 16.40
CA ILE A 521 8.23 -12.55 16.08
C ILE A 521 8.35 -14.00 16.56
N VAL A 522 7.89 -14.30 17.78
CA VAL A 522 7.91 -15.67 18.33
C VAL A 522 7.05 -16.60 17.47
N ASP A 523 5.84 -16.18 17.12
CA ASP A 523 4.90 -16.95 16.31
C ASP A 523 5.45 -17.17 14.90
N ALA A 524 6.02 -16.14 14.27
CA ALA A 524 6.69 -16.27 12.98
C ALA A 524 7.85 -17.27 13.03
N VAL A 525 8.72 -17.22 14.05
CA VAL A 525 9.81 -18.21 14.17
C VAL A 525 9.26 -19.62 14.34
N ARG A 526 8.24 -19.79 15.17
CA ARG A 526 7.62 -21.09 15.44
C ARG A 526 6.94 -21.67 14.20
N GLU A 527 6.21 -20.86 13.44
CA GLU A 527 5.57 -21.29 12.19
C GLU A 527 6.60 -21.68 11.13
N ARG A 528 7.69 -20.91 11.00
CA ARG A 528 8.71 -21.13 9.97
C ARG A 528 9.66 -22.29 10.28
N THR A 529 9.84 -22.66 11.54
CA THR A 529 10.88 -23.63 11.96
C THR A 529 10.42 -24.73 12.90
N GLY A 530 9.23 -24.63 13.48
CA GLY A 530 8.75 -25.51 14.56
C GLY A 530 9.42 -25.26 15.92
N THR A 531 10.38 -24.34 16.01
CA THR A 531 11.17 -24.11 17.23
C THR A 531 10.46 -23.13 18.17
N ASP A 532 10.30 -23.50 19.43
CA ASP A 532 9.87 -22.61 20.51
C ASP A 532 11.09 -21.87 21.09
N ILE A 533 11.21 -20.58 20.78
CA ILE A 533 12.29 -19.73 21.29
C ILE A 533 11.99 -19.17 22.69
N GLY A 534 10.81 -19.41 23.26
CA GLY A 534 10.35 -18.77 24.47
C GLY A 534 10.03 -17.29 24.25
N THR A 535 10.43 -16.43 25.19
CA THR A 535 10.22 -14.97 25.07
C THR A 535 11.26 -14.36 24.16
N PHE A 536 10.86 -13.48 23.25
CA PHE A 536 11.77 -12.69 22.41
C PHE A 536 12.78 -11.90 23.28
N VAL A 537 14.06 -11.96 22.90
CA VAL A 537 15.17 -11.25 23.57
C VAL A 537 15.82 -10.25 22.62
N SER A 538 16.23 -10.68 21.43
CA SER A 538 16.91 -9.80 20.47
C SER A 538 16.72 -10.25 19.01
N LEU A 539 16.89 -9.29 18.10
CA LEU A 539 16.87 -9.50 16.66
C LEU A 539 18.11 -8.88 16.04
N ASP A 540 18.94 -9.69 15.38
CA ASP A 540 20.11 -9.24 14.64
C ASP A 540 19.87 -9.38 13.13
N LEU A 541 20.00 -8.25 12.43
CA LEU A 541 19.86 -8.11 10.97
C LEU A 541 21.16 -7.61 10.32
N SER A 542 22.31 -7.85 10.95
CA SER A 542 23.61 -7.37 10.47
C SER A 542 24.08 -8.08 9.19
N ASN A 543 23.67 -9.34 8.98
CA ASN A 543 24.01 -10.08 7.77
C ASN A 543 23.21 -9.56 6.56
N ARG A 544 23.88 -8.80 5.69
CA ARG A 544 23.27 -8.07 4.58
C ARG A 544 24.04 -8.26 3.29
N ALA A 545 23.31 -8.26 2.18
CA ALA A 545 23.86 -8.27 0.83
C ALA A 545 24.23 -6.83 0.37
N GLY A 546 24.86 -6.73 -0.80
CA GLY A 546 25.39 -5.47 -1.33
C GLY A 546 24.34 -4.37 -1.55
N SER A 547 23.07 -4.72 -1.75
CA SER A 547 21.97 -3.74 -1.84
C SER A 547 21.51 -3.20 -0.48
N GLY A 548 22.01 -3.76 0.63
CA GLY A 548 21.54 -3.52 1.99
C GLY A 548 20.35 -4.38 2.42
N ARG A 549 19.90 -5.32 1.57
CA ARG A 549 18.89 -6.33 1.92
C ARG A 549 19.44 -7.32 2.93
N VAL A 550 18.60 -7.70 3.89
CA VAL A 550 18.92 -8.69 4.91
C VAL A 550 19.00 -10.07 4.28
N VAL A 551 20.15 -10.73 4.44
CA VAL A 551 20.42 -12.10 4.00
C VAL A 551 19.91 -13.09 5.04
N SER A 552 20.22 -12.86 6.32
CA SER A 552 19.67 -13.63 7.43
C SER A 552 19.31 -12.76 8.62
N ALA A 553 18.35 -13.27 9.38
CA ALA A 553 17.89 -12.69 10.63
C ALA A 553 18.11 -13.70 11.74
N ARG A 554 18.90 -13.32 12.74
CA ARG A 554 19.16 -14.14 13.92
C ARG A 554 18.27 -13.66 15.05
N VAL A 555 17.35 -14.54 15.47
CA VAL A 555 16.37 -14.27 16.52
C VAL A 555 16.79 -15.01 17.77
N GLN A 556 17.06 -14.27 18.84
CA GLN A 556 17.35 -14.84 20.15
C GLN A 556 16.08 -14.77 21.00
N GLY A 557 15.67 -15.91 21.55
CA GLY A 557 14.70 -15.97 22.64
C GLY A 557 15.31 -16.55 23.92
N SER A 558 14.52 -16.63 24.97
CA SER A 558 14.97 -17.12 26.28
C SER A 558 15.28 -18.62 26.32
N ARG A 559 14.81 -19.40 25.33
CA ARG A 559 15.03 -20.86 25.26
C ARG A 559 15.95 -21.29 24.12
N ALA A 560 15.90 -20.59 22.99
CA ALA A 560 16.65 -20.95 21.80
C ALA A 560 17.03 -19.72 20.97
N THR A 561 18.03 -19.88 20.11
CA THR A 561 18.40 -18.91 19.07
C THR A 561 18.22 -19.57 17.71
N VAL A 562 17.52 -18.90 16.81
CA VAL A 562 17.23 -19.39 15.45
C VAL A 562 17.75 -18.40 14.43
N GLU A 563 18.41 -18.89 13.39
CA GLU A 563 18.79 -18.09 12.22
C GLU A 563 17.90 -18.48 11.04
N LEU A 564 17.19 -17.50 10.48
CA LEU A 564 16.35 -17.67 9.30
C LEU A 564 16.89 -16.84 8.15
N THR A 565 16.59 -17.24 6.91
CA THR A 565 16.80 -16.35 5.77
C THR A 565 15.94 -15.08 5.94
N GLY A 566 16.46 -13.95 5.46
CA GLY A 566 15.73 -12.68 5.47
C GLY A 566 14.32 -12.80 4.85
N PRO A 567 14.16 -13.39 3.66
CA PRO A 567 12.84 -13.63 3.08
C PRO A 567 11.91 -14.50 3.93
N SER A 568 12.42 -15.55 4.60
CA SER A 568 11.60 -16.46 5.41
C SER A 568 11.02 -15.76 6.64
N LEU A 569 11.83 -15.00 7.38
CA LEU A 569 11.33 -14.28 8.56
C LEU A 569 10.59 -12.99 8.15
N LEU A 570 11.24 -12.10 7.40
CA LEU A 570 10.76 -10.74 7.21
C LEU A 570 9.55 -10.67 6.28
N ARG A 571 9.56 -11.40 5.16
CA ARG A 571 8.45 -11.35 4.20
C ARG A 571 7.40 -12.42 4.48
N ALA A 572 7.82 -13.69 4.57
CA ALA A 572 6.89 -14.80 4.73
C ALA A 572 6.32 -14.89 6.16
N GLY A 573 7.16 -14.69 7.19
CA GLY A 573 6.72 -14.75 8.59
C GLY A 573 6.05 -13.46 9.10
N LEU A 574 6.67 -12.31 8.86
CA LEU A 574 6.21 -11.01 9.41
C LEU A 574 5.41 -10.15 8.40
N GLY A 575 5.23 -10.62 7.16
CA GLY A 575 4.44 -9.90 6.16
C GLY A 575 5.04 -8.58 5.68
N LEU A 576 6.33 -8.32 5.90
CA LEU A 576 6.96 -7.07 5.48
C LEU A 576 7.03 -6.96 3.95
N LYS A 577 6.97 -5.72 3.44
CA LYS A 577 6.98 -5.45 1.99
C LYS A 577 8.26 -5.89 1.30
N SER A 578 9.40 -5.83 1.98
CA SER A 578 10.72 -6.19 1.44
C SER A 578 11.68 -6.66 2.54
N THR A 579 12.84 -7.19 2.14
CA THR A 579 13.96 -7.50 3.05
C THR A 579 14.94 -6.35 3.22
N ARG A 580 14.70 -5.18 2.58
CA ARG A 580 15.54 -4.00 2.71
C ARG A 580 15.07 -3.15 3.88
N VAL A 581 15.36 -3.61 5.10
CA VAL A 581 14.84 -3.04 6.36
C VAL A 581 15.95 -2.76 7.37
N TYR A 582 15.70 -1.82 8.28
CA TYR A 582 16.61 -1.35 9.32
C TYR A 582 15.82 -1.23 10.63
N LEU A 583 16.52 -1.33 11.76
CA LEU A 583 15.93 -1.20 13.10
C LEU A 583 15.95 0.25 13.63
N SER A 584 16.62 1.14 12.89
CA SER A 584 16.64 2.58 13.11
C SER A 584 16.14 3.31 11.86
N PRO A 585 15.60 4.54 11.98
CA PRO A 585 15.30 5.39 10.84
C PRO A 585 16.53 5.59 9.93
N PHE A 586 16.25 5.84 8.64
CA PHE A 586 17.25 6.04 7.57
C PHE A 586 17.87 7.43 7.55
#